data_AF-A0A091E946-F1
#
_entry.id   AF-A0A091E946-F1
#
_cell.length_a   1.000
_cell.length_b   1.000
_cell.length_c   1.000
_cell.angle_alpha   90.00
_cell.angle_beta   90.00
_cell.angle_gamma   90.00
#
_symmetry.space_group_name_H-M   'P 1'
#
loop_
_entity.id
_entity.type
_entity.pdbx_description
1 polymer ?
#
loop_
_entity_poly.entity_id
_entity_poly.type
_entity_poly.pdbx_seq_one_letter_code
_entity_poly.pdbx_strand_id
1 'polypeptide(L)'
;MLARRNGAQVAACVLQTSRDVRKDAFALRPGGPPGVFFLCVEGPLDRESRELYELRLVATDAGFPPLSTQETLLLRLSDVNDQPPVFSQQHYRASVSEATAPGTTVTWVSASDSDEAGTDHARLRYELIQLSALCNPEALRPGTECEPAFTIDPQSGAISTVRTLDREVQETLELRVVAQDLGEPPLSATCLVSVTVDDVNDNEPVFHRQVYGVALAEHTPVGHCFLQF
;
A
#
# COMPACT_ATOMS: atom_id res chain seq x y z
N MET A 1 16.69 10.94 -37.06
CA MET A 1 17.34 11.72 -38.13
C MET A 1 16.29 11.97 -39.20
N LEU A 2 15.70 13.16 -39.25
CA LEU A 2 14.70 13.51 -40.27
C LEU A 2 15.38 13.38 -41.64
N ALA A 3 14.97 12.36 -42.38
CA ALA A 3 15.71 11.87 -43.52
C ALA A 3 15.64 12.84 -44.70
N ARG A 4 16.81 13.09 -45.32
CA ARG A 4 16.93 13.70 -46.65
C ARG A 4 16.30 12.77 -47.67
N ARG A 5 15.00 12.90 -47.93
CA ARG A 5 14.35 12.26 -49.09
C ARG A 5 14.25 13.33 -50.18
N ASN A 6 15.07 13.20 -51.23
CA ASN A 6 15.02 13.95 -52.50
C ASN A 6 15.87 15.24 -52.68
N GLY A 7 16.96 15.43 -51.92
CA GLY A 7 17.98 16.44 -52.29
C GLY A 7 17.63 17.91 -52.03
N ALA A 8 16.41 18.23 -51.62
CA ALA A 8 16.06 19.54 -51.07
C ALA A 8 16.52 19.65 -49.60
N GLN A 9 17.16 20.77 -49.24
CA GLN A 9 17.52 21.06 -47.84
C GLN A 9 16.28 21.50 -47.06
N VAL A 10 16.08 20.91 -45.88
CA VAL A 10 15.09 21.38 -44.91
C VAL A 10 15.53 22.76 -44.40
N ALA A 11 14.69 23.76 -44.64
CA ALA A 11 14.96 25.15 -44.26
C ALA A 11 14.41 25.47 -42.86
N ALA A 12 13.24 24.92 -42.54
CA ALA A 12 12.59 25.08 -41.24
C ALA A 12 11.90 23.79 -40.81
N CYS A 13 11.90 23.53 -39.50
CA CYS A 13 11.12 22.47 -38.89
C CYS A 13 10.35 23.05 -37.70
N VAL A 14 9.05 22.80 -37.65
CA VAL A 14 8.18 23.30 -36.57
C VAL A 14 7.53 22.11 -35.88
N LEU A 15 7.47 22.18 -34.55
CA LEU A 15 6.70 21.27 -33.73
C LEU A 15 5.28 21.79 -33.62
N GLN A 16 4.33 21.02 -34.13
CA GLN A 16 2.91 21.22 -33.88
C GLN A 16 2.45 20.17 -32.88
N THR A 17 1.76 20.62 -31.85
CA THR A 17 1.17 19.73 -30.86
C THR A 17 -0.35 19.69 -31.05
N SER A 18 -1.01 18.60 -30.66
CA SER A 18 -2.48 18.57 -30.63
C SER A 18 -3.00 19.65 -29.67
N ARG A 19 -4.24 20.11 -29.85
CA ARG A 19 -4.82 21.25 -29.10
C ARG A 19 -4.81 21.06 -27.57
N ASP A 20 -4.57 19.84 -27.08
CA ASP A 20 -4.53 19.46 -25.66
C ASP A 20 -3.11 19.25 -25.09
N VAL A 21 -2.06 19.57 -25.84
CA VAL A 21 -0.70 19.57 -25.32
C VAL A 21 -0.40 20.98 -24.85
N ARG A 22 -0.18 21.15 -23.53
CA ARG A 22 0.44 22.37 -23.00
C ARG A 22 1.64 22.68 -23.89
N LYS A 23 1.69 23.85 -24.51
CA LYS A 23 2.67 24.27 -25.53
C LYS A 23 4.15 24.19 -25.09
N ASP A 24 4.44 23.68 -23.90
CA ASP A 24 5.65 23.98 -23.14
C ASP A 24 6.45 22.73 -22.71
N ALA A 25 6.01 21.50 -23.02
CA ALA A 25 6.75 20.30 -22.60
C ALA A 25 7.94 19.98 -23.52
N PHE A 26 7.84 20.29 -24.81
CA PHE A 26 8.86 19.98 -25.82
C PHE A 26 9.06 21.13 -26.80
N ALA A 27 10.30 21.33 -27.26
CA ALA A 27 10.62 22.26 -28.34
C ALA A 27 11.65 21.67 -29.31
N LEU A 28 11.62 22.13 -30.56
CA LEU A 28 12.67 21.86 -31.52
C LEU A 28 13.75 22.94 -31.43
N ARG A 29 15.00 22.54 -31.22
CA ARG A 29 16.17 23.42 -31.22
C ARG A 29 17.07 23.10 -32.42
N PRO A 30 17.63 24.10 -33.13
CA PRO A 30 18.54 23.84 -34.25
C PRO A 30 19.85 23.20 -33.75
N GLY A 31 20.33 22.18 -34.47
CA GLY A 31 21.43 21.32 -34.04
C GLY A 31 22.81 21.66 -34.58
N GLY A 32 23.01 22.90 -35.05
CA GLY A 32 24.25 23.37 -35.67
C GLY A 32 24.19 23.34 -37.19
N PRO A 33 24.42 22.20 -37.88
CA PRO A 33 24.34 22.13 -39.34
C PRO A 33 22.92 22.43 -39.86
N PRO A 34 22.79 23.04 -41.06
CA PRO A 34 21.49 23.29 -41.69
C PRO A 34 20.67 22.02 -41.87
N GLY A 35 19.41 22.07 -41.47
CA GLY A 35 18.47 20.95 -41.56
C GLY A 35 18.56 19.92 -40.43
N VAL A 36 19.42 20.12 -39.42
CA VAL A 36 19.47 19.29 -38.21
C VAL A 36 18.73 19.99 -37.08
N PHE A 37 17.77 19.28 -36.46
CA PHE A 37 17.00 19.75 -35.31
C PHE A 37 17.04 18.70 -34.21
N PHE A 38 17.15 19.15 -32.96
CA PHE A 38 17.01 18.34 -31.76
C PHE A 38 15.64 18.59 -31.15
N LEU A 39 14.95 17.51 -30.77
CA LEU A 39 13.77 17.61 -29.94
C LEU A 39 14.22 17.64 -28.48
N CYS A 40 13.95 18.74 -27.79
CA CYS A 40 14.35 18.99 -26.42
C CYS A 40 13.13 19.01 -25.50
N VAL A 41 13.31 18.57 -24.28
CA VAL A 41 12.35 18.74 -23.19
C VAL A 41 12.49 20.17 -22.64
N GLU A 42 11.39 20.91 -22.52
CA GLU A 42 11.35 22.29 -22.02
C GLU A 42 10.53 22.44 -20.72
N GLY A 43 9.82 21.39 -20.32
CA GLY A 43 8.98 21.37 -19.14
C GLY A 43 9.07 20.06 -18.37
N PRO A 44 8.51 20.01 -17.15
CA PRO A 44 8.46 18.78 -16.38
C PRO A 44 7.67 17.71 -17.12
N LEU A 45 8.15 16.48 -17.05
CA LEU A 45 7.51 15.30 -17.60
C LEU A 45 7.13 14.39 -16.43
N ASP A 46 5.90 13.90 -16.48
CA ASP A 46 5.28 13.10 -15.43
C ASP A 46 4.37 12.07 -16.13
N ARG A 47 4.67 10.77 -15.96
CA ARG A 47 3.98 9.71 -16.69
C ARG A 47 2.56 9.54 -16.16
N GLU A 48 2.41 9.68 -14.85
CA GLU A 48 1.20 9.58 -14.04
C GLU A 48 0.17 10.61 -14.50
N SER A 49 0.62 11.84 -14.82
CA SER A 49 -0.20 12.85 -15.47
C SER A 49 -0.46 12.54 -16.95
N ARG A 50 0.56 12.10 -17.70
CA ARG A 50 0.45 11.84 -19.13
C ARG A 50 1.57 10.94 -19.67
N GLU A 51 1.22 9.71 -20.02
CA GLU A 51 2.17 8.72 -20.57
C GLU A 51 2.49 8.88 -22.06
N LEU A 52 1.59 9.46 -22.87
CA LEU A 52 1.71 9.48 -24.33
C LEU A 52 1.57 10.90 -24.91
N TYR A 53 2.53 11.26 -25.75
CA TYR A 53 2.56 12.49 -26.51
C TYR A 53 2.52 12.20 -28.01
N GLU A 54 1.56 12.81 -28.70
CA GLU A 54 1.51 12.82 -30.16
C GLU A 54 2.07 14.15 -30.66
N LEU A 55 3.29 14.09 -31.22
CA LEU A 55 4.05 15.24 -31.68
C LEU A 55 4.06 15.26 -33.21
N ARG A 56 3.60 16.35 -33.83
CA ARG A 56 3.60 16.51 -35.28
C ARG A 56 4.79 17.37 -35.70
N LEU A 57 5.72 16.76 -36.44
CA LEU A 57 6.89 17.43 -36.98
C LEU A 57 6.57 17.88 -38.40
N VAL A 58 6.68 19.18 -38.67
CA VAL A 58 6.45 19.75 -40.01
C VAL A 58 7.76 20.31 -40.54
N ALA A 59 8.29 19.72 -41.61
CA ALA A 59 9.49 20.17 -42.29
C ALA A 59 9.11 20.92 -43.57
N THR A 60 9.70 22.09 -43.78
CA THR A 60 9.46 22.96 -44.95
C THR A 60 10.77 23.25 -45.67
N ASP A 61 10.77 23.19 -47.00
CA ASP A 61 11.93 23.54 -47.83
C ASP A 61 12.07 25.06 -48.04
N ALA A 62 13.17 25.48 -48.69
CA ALA A 62 13.39 26.88 -49.07
C ALA A 62 12.89 27.20 -50.50
N GLY A 63 12.04 26.35 -51.09
CA GLY A 63 11.56 26.52 -52.46
C GLY A 63 10.62 27.72 -52.63
N PHE A 64 10.35 28.10 -53.88
CA PHE A 64 9.31 29.07 -54.21
C PHE A 64 8.38 28.52 -55.32
N PRO A 65 7.15 28.11 -54.98
CA PRO A 65 6.54 28.10 -53.65
C PRO A 65 7.18 27.04 -52.71
N PRO A 66 7.13 27.23 -51.38
CA PRO A 66 7.67 26.26 -50.43
C PRO A 66 6.80 25.01 -50.37
N LEU A 67 7.43 23.85 -50.27
CA LEU A 67 6.76 22.57 -50.02
C LEU A 67 7.02 22.09 -48.59
N SER A 68 6.01 21.47 -47.99
CA SER A 68 6.09 20.94 -46.63
C SER A 68 5.70 19.47 -46.56
N THR A 69 6.36 18.73 -45.67
CA THR A 69 5.97 17.38 -45.27
C THR A 69 5.73 17.33 -43.76
N GLN A 70 4.91 16.40 -43.32
CA GLN A 70 4.63 16.19 -41.90
C GLN A 70 4.84 14.73 -41.51
N GLU A 71 5.30 14.52 -40.29
CA GLU A 71 5.49 13.21 -39.68
C GLU A 71 4.95 13.25 -38.23
N THR A 72 4.29 12.18 -37.79
CA THR A 72 3.78 12.06 -36.42
C THR A 72 4.73 11.19 -35.61
N LEU A 73 5.27 11.74 -34.53
CA LEU A 73 6.07 11.05 -33.53
C LEU A 73 5.18 10.71 -32.32
N LEU A 74 5.03 9.43 -32.03
CA LEU A 74 4.41 8.95 -30.80
C LEU A 74 5.50 8.75 -29.75
N LEU A 75 5.53 9.62 -28.75
CA LEU A 75 6.49 9.58 -27.65
C LEU A 75 5.80 9.02 -26.39
N ARG A 76 6.19 7.82 -25.97
CA ARG A 76 5.76 7.21 -24.72
C ARG A 76 6.80 7.49 -23.63
N LEU A 77 6.38 8.01 -22.49
CA LEU A 77 7.24 8.17 -21.32
C LEU A 77 7.47 6.81 -20.67
N SER A 78 8.71 6.57 -20.23
CA SER A 78 9.04 5.43 -19.36
C SER A 78 8.70 5.78 -17.91
N ASP A 79 8.28 4.78 -17.17
CA ASP A 79 7.96 4.88 -15.75
C ASP A 79 9.21 5.04 -14.87
N VAL A 80 9.02 5.69 -13.72
CA VAL A 80 10.02 5.86 -12.64
C VAL A 80 9.28 5.64 -11.33
N ASN A 81 9.90 4.94 -10.37
CA ASN A 81 9.31 4.71 -9.05
C ASN A 81 9.24 6.01 -8.22
N ASP A 82 8.18 6.79 -8.41
CA ASP A 82 7.99 8.09 -7.74
C ASP A 82 6.64 8.26 -7.04
N GLN A 83 5.74 7.29 -7.21
CA GLN A 83 4.50 7.20 -6.45
C GLN A 83 4.66 6.20 -5.32
N PRO A 84 4.47 6.60 -4.05
CA PRO A 84 4.45 5.65 -2.96
C PRO A 84 3.12 4.87 -2.93
N PRO A 85 3.12 3.64 -2.38
CA PRO A 85 1.89 2.88 -2.17
C PRO A 85 0.89 3.65 -1.31
N VAL A 86 -0.41 3.52 -1.58
CA VAL A 86 -1.49 4.16 -0.80
C VAL A 86 -2.50 3.13 -0.34
N PHE A 87 -2.68 3.00 0.98
CA PHE A 87 -3.72 2.14 1.54
C PHE A 87 -5.12 2.68 1.28
N SER A 88 -6.07 1.78 1.04
CA SER A 88 -7.49 2.11 0.87
C SER A 88 -8.11 2.76 2.12
N GLN A 89 -7.55 2.47 3.29
CA GLN A 89 -7.90 3.07 4.58
C GLN A 89 -6.63 3.33 5.40
N GLN A 90 -6.61 4.45 6.14
CA GLN A 90 -5.52 4.72 7.09
C GLN A 90 -5.66 3.88 8.38
N HIS A 91 -6.90 3.50 8.72
CA HIS A 91 -7.21 2.72 9.92
C HIS A 91 -8.28 1.66 9.61
N TYR A 92 -7.91 0.39 9.75
CA TYR A 92 -8.81 -0.75 9.64
C TYR A 92 -9.26 -1.21 11.03
N ARG A 93 -10.48 -1.73 11.12
CA ARG A 93 -11.02 -2.34 12.34
C ARG A 93 -11.53 -3.74 12.04
N ALA A 94 -11.18 -4.68 12.89
CA ALA A 94 -11.64 -6.06 12.79
C ALA A 94 -11.95 -6.60 14.19
N SER A 95 -12.78 -7.63 14.24
CA SER A 95 -12.96 -8.44 15.45
C SER A 95 -12.73 -9.92 15.14
N VAL A 96 -12.28 -10.66 16.13
CA VAL A 96 -12.02 -12.10 16.03
C VAL A 96 -12.36 -12.77 17.36
N SER A 97 -13.08 -13.87 17.32
CA SER A 97 -13.37 -14.64 18.53
C SER A 97 -12.12 -15.33 19.06
N GLU A 98 -11.93 -15.35 20.38
CA GLU A 98 -10.81 -16.08 20.98
C GLU A 98 -10.88 -17.60 20.77
N ALA A 99 -12.08 -18.17 20.60
CA ALA A 99 -12.28 -19.57 20.27
C ALA A 99 -11.87 -19.95 18.84
N THR A 100 -11.38 -18.98 18.05
CA THR A 100 -10.97 -19.19 16.67
C THR A 100 -9.67 -19.99 16.60
N ALA A 101 -9.63 -21.00 15.72
CA ALA A 101 -8.43 -21.79 15.49
C ALA A 101 -7.29 -20.94 14.87
N PRO A 102 -6.02 -21.26 15.19
CA PRO A 102 -4.87 -20.69 14.49
C PRO A 102 -4.96 -20.87 12.97
N GLY A 103 -4.48 -19.90 12.22
CA GLY A 103 -4.53 -19.86 10.75
C GLY A 103 -5.81 -19.27 10.17
N THR A 104 -6.73 -18.79 11.02
CA THR A 104 -7.97 -18.19 10.54
C THR A 104 -7.75 -16.75 10.10
N THR A 105 -8.25 -16.39 8.92
CA THR A 105 -8.20 -15.02 8.41
C THR A 105 -9.15 -14.11 9.16
N VAL A 106 -8.61 -12.98 9.63
CA VAL A 106 -9.32 -11.97 10.42
C VAL A 106 -9.80 -10.81 9.55
N THR A 107 -8.93 -10.29 8.70
CA THR A 107 -9.26 -9.18 7.80
C THR A 107 -8.27 -9.12 6.63
N TRP A 108 -8.60 -8.31 5.63
CA TRP A 108 -7.69 -7.94 4.54
C TRP A 108 -7.40 -6.46 4.59
N VAL A 109 -6.15 -6.10 4.30
CA VAL A 109 -5.78 -4.73 3.97
C VAL A 109 -5.47 -4.65 2.48
N SER A 110 -5.66 -3.48 1.89
CA SER A 110 -5.34 -3.26 0.49
C SER A 110 -4.70 -1.89 0.31
N ALA A 111 -3.62 -1.86 -0.46
CA ALA A 111 -2.98 -0.67 -0.97
C ALA A 111 -2.87 -0.74 -2.50
N SER A 112 -2.73 0.43 -3.11
CA SER A 112 -2.54 0.60 -4.54
C SER A 112 -1.39 1.56 -4.79
N ASP A 113 -0.61 1.28 -5.82
CA ASP A 113 0.42 2.16 -6.34
C ASP A 113 -0.02 2.74 -7.69
N SER A 114 0.37 3.98 -7.99
CA SER A 114 -0.01 4.69 -9.22
C SER A 114 1.04 4.59 -10.34
N ASP A 115 2.20 4.00 -10.04
CA ASP A 115 3.25 3.68 -11.02
C ASP A 115 2.77 2.64 -12.06
N GLU A 116 3.60 2.33 -13.07
CA GLU A 116 3.16 1.49 -14.19
C GLU A 116 2.77 0.07 -13.74
N ALA A 117 1.49 -0.28 -13.91
CA ALA A 117 0.97 -1.57 -13.50
C ALA A 117 1.70 -2.75 -14.15
N GLY A 118 2.01 -3.76 -13.36
CA GLY A 118 2.71 -4.97 -13.80
C GLY A 118 4.24 -4.89 -13.72
N THR A 119 4.79 -3.70 -13.45
CA THR A 119 6.21 -3.51 -13.12
C THR A 119 6.46 -3.76 -11.63
N ASP A 120 7.74 -3.70 -11.22
CA ASP A 120 8.11 -3.77 -9.81
C ASP A 120 7.84 -2.44 -9.06
N HIS A 121 7.68 -1.33 -9.78
CA HIS A 121 7.31 -0.03 -9.19
C HIS A 121 5.88 -0.06 -8.61
N ALA A 122 4.95 -0.72 -9.30
CA ALA A 122 3.58 -0.85 -8.79
C ALA A 122 3.29 -2.16 -8.03
N ARG A 123 4.29 -3.05 -7.89
CA ARG A 123 4.09 -4.36 -7.24
C ARG A 123 4.33 -4.25 -5.75
N LEU A 124 3.28 -4.53 -4.98
CA LEU A 124 3.32 -4.39 -3.52
C LEU A 124 3.68 -5.69 -2.81
N ARG A 125 4.39 -5.53 -1.69
CA ARG A 125 4.52 -6.52 -0.63
C ARG A 125 4.04 -5.96 0.70
N TYR A 126 3.24 -6.76 1.40
CA TYR A 126 2.74 -6.41 2.72
C TYR A 126 3.60 -7.04 3.82
N GLU A 127 3.84 -6.29 4.88
CA GLU A 127 4.57 -6.76 6.06
C GLU A 127 3.89 -6.26 7.34
N LEU A 128 3.85 -7.13 8.35
CA LEU A 128 3.31 -6.81 9.66
C LEU A 128 4.45 -6.37 10.58
N ILE A 129 4.48 -5.09 10.96
CA ILE A 129 5.37 -4.63 12.03
C ILE A 129 4.68 -4.93 13.35
N GLN A 130 5.13 -6.00 14.01
CA GLN A 130 4.62 -6.36 15.32
C GLN A 130 5.08 -5.38 16.40
N LEU A 131 4.11 -4.84 17.12
CA LEU A 131 4.32 -4.37 18.48
C LEU A 131 4.30 -5.61 19.36
N SER A 132 5.34 -5.83 20.15
CA SER A 132 5.52 -7.01 21.02
C SER A 132 4.21 -7.44 21.67
N ALA A 133 3.70 -8.62 21.31
CA ALA A 133 2.49 -9.15 21.91
C ALA A 133 2.74 -9.41 23.39
N LEU A 134 1.80 -9.02 24.25
CA LEU A 134 1.79 -9.46 25.63
C LEU A 134 1.38 -10.93 25.60
N CYS A 135 2.29 -11.83 25.91
CA CYS A 135 1.91 -13.19 26.28
C CYS A 135 1.94 -13.30 27.78
N ASN A 136 1.16 -14.23 28.31
CA ASN A 136 1.20 -14.51 29.74
C ASN A 136 2.60 -15.02 30.12
N PRO A 137 3.39 -14.26 30.91
CA PRO A 137 4.75 -14.64 31.26
C PRO A 137 4.81 -15.91 32.13
N GLU A 138 3.69 -16.29 32.76
CA GLU A 138 3.57 -17.53 33.54
C GLU A 138 3.61 -18.80 32.68
N ALA A 139 3.26 -18.71 31.39
CA ALA A 139 3.27 -19.83 30.45
C ALA A 139 4.62 -20.02 29.73
N LEU A 140 5.53 -19.06 29.82
CA LEU A 140 6.79 -19.05 29.09
C LEU A 140 7.95 -19.51 29.97
N ARG A 141 8.76 -20.43 29.44
CA ARG A 141 10.06 -20.77 30.05
C ARG A 141 10.98 -19.55 29.98
N PRO A 142 11.86 -19.34 30.98
CA PRO A 142 12.82 -18.24 30.95
C PRO A 142 13.67 -18.32 29.67
N GLY A 143 13.63 -17.25 28.86
CA GLY A 143 14.36 -17.13 27.60
C GLY A 143 13.55 -17.46 26.33
N THR A 144 12.24 -17.67 26.42
CA THR A 144 11.38 -17.86 25.23
C THR A 144 10.71 -16.54 24.86
N GLU A 145 10.91 -16.07 23.62
CA GLU A 145 10.23 -14.90 23.09
C GLU A 145 8.76 -15.22 22.79
N CYS A 146 7.92 -14.19 22.90
CA CYS A 146 6.52 -14.26 22.56
C CYS A 146 6.32 -14.49 21.06
N GLU A 147 5.78 -15.65 20.68
CA GLU A 147 5.37 -15.89 19.30
C GLU A 147 4.30 -14.89 18.86
N PRO A 148 4.28 -14.49 17.57
CA PRO A 148 3.30 -13.58 17.02
C PRO A 148 1.85 -14.03 17.27
N ALA A 149 0.97 -13.09 17.57
CA ALA A 149 -0.48 -13.36 17.58
C ALA A 149 -1.05 -13.45 16.15
N PHE A 150 -0.48 -12.65 15.24
CA PHE A 150 -0.95 -12.49 13.87
C PHE A 150 0.20 -12.55 12.87
N THR A 151 -0.13 -12.95 11.64
CA THR A 151 0.74 -12.88 10.47
C THR A 151 -0.02 -12.23 9.32
N ILE A 152 0.69 -11.74 8.31
CA ILE A 152 0.10 -11.21 7.09
C ILE A 152 0.66 -11.94 5.87
N ASP A 153 -0.21 -12.27 4.93
CA ASP A 153 0.22 -12.77 3.63
C ASP A 153 0.79 -11.61 2.78
N PRO A 154 2.04 -11.72 2.31
CA PRO A 154 2.74 -10.60 1.69
C PRO A 154 2.18 -10.22 0.31
N GLN A 155 1.34 -11.04 -0.32
CA GLN A 155 0.79 -10.76 -1.65
C GLN A 155 -0.66 -10.28 -1.59
N SER A 156 -1.47 -10.92 -0.74
CA SER A 156 -2.91 -10.66 -0.63
C SER A 156 -3.27 -9.65 0.46
N GLY A 157 -2.37 -9.36 1.40
CA GLY A 157 -2.66 -8.49 2.55
C GLY A 157 -3.63 -9.12 3.56
N ALA A 158 -3.84 -10.44 3.49
CA ALA A 158 -4.68 -11.17 4.43
C ALA A 158 -3.99 -11.32 5.79
N ILE A 159 -4.61 -10.82 6.85
CA ILE A 159 -4.13 -10.94 8.22
C ILE A 159 -4.81 -12.16 8.86
N SER A 160 -4.02 -13.07 9.43
CA SER A 160 -4.51 -14.32 10.02
C SER A 160 -3.91 -14.55 11.40
N THR A 161 -4.63 -15.30 12.24
CA THR A 161 -4.14 -15.72 13.56
C THR A 161 -3.00 -16.73 13.42
N VAL A 162 -2.00 -16.67 14.30
CA VAL A 162 -0.87 -17.63 14.34
C VAL A 162 -0.96 -18.55 15.55
N ARG A 163 -1.53 -18.04 16.65
CA ARG A 163 -1.78 -18.78 17.88
C ARG A 163 -3.22 -18.58 18.35
N THR A 164 -3.62 -19.36 19.35
CA THR A 164 -4.87 -19.13 20.06
C THR A 164 -4.82 -17.76 20.73
N LEU A 165 -5.96 -17.07 20.69
CA LEU A 165 -6.14 -15.80 21.37
C LEU A 165 -6.80 -16.06 22.72
N ASP A 166 -6.65 -15.11 23.62
CA ASP A 166 -7.20 -15.15 24.98
C ASP A 166 -7.52 -13.71 25.32
N ARG A 167 -8.81 -13.41 25.45
CA ARG A 167 -9.32 -12.07 25.67
C ARG A 167 -8.98 -11.59 27.08
N GLU A 168 -8.99 -12.47 28.08
CA GLU A 168 -8.59 -12.15 29.45
C GLU A 168 -7.12 -11.71 29.52
N VAL A 169 -6.27 -12.22 28.63
CA VAL A 169 -4.88 -11.75 28.49
C VAL A 169 -4.82 -10.46 27.68
N GLN A 170 -5.48 -10.40 26.52
CA GLN A 170 -5.42 -9.24 25.63
C GLN A 170 -6.70 -9.05 24.80
N GLU A 171 -7.55 -8.12 25.24
CA GLU A 171 -8.81 -7.76 24.56
C GLU A 171 -8.62 -7.01 23.24
N THR A 172 -7.63 -6.11 23.14
CA THR A 172 -7.42 -5.29 21.95
C THR A 172 -5.96 -5.28 21.52
N LEU A 173 -5.74 -5.41 20.22
CA LEU A 173 -4.42 -5.36 19.60
C LEU A 173 -4.39 -4.30 18.50
N GLU A 174 -3.31 -3.53 18.48
CA GLU A 174 -3.00 -2.63 17.37
C GLU A 174 -1.85 -3.21 16.55
N LEU A 175 -2.10 -3.41 15.26
CA LEU A 175 -1.12 -3.89 14.30
C LEU A 175 -0.74 -2.76 13.36
N ARG A 176 0.55 -2.66 13.04
CA ARG A 176 1.04 -1.76 11.99
C ARG A 176 1.34 -2.58 10.76
N VAL A 177 0.72 -2.23 9.64
CA VAL A 177 0.98 -2.90 8.36
C VAL A 177 1.70 -1.94 7.44
N VAL A 178 2.79 -2.40 6.85
CA VAL A 178 3.54 -1.70 5.83
C VAL A 178 3.22 -2.32 4.47
N ALA A 179 2.94 -1.47 3.49
CA ALA A 179 2.97 -1.84 2.07
C ALA A 179 4.19 -1.19 1.45
N GLN A 180 5.03 -1.98 0.79
CA GLN A 180 6.24 -1.54 0.11
C GLN A 180 6.17 -1.97 -1.35
N ASP A 181 6.55 -1.08 -2.26
CA ASP A 181 6.78 -1.46 -3.65
C ASP A 181 8.06 -2.29 -3.81
N LEU A 182 8.40 -2.68 -5.03
CA LEU A 182 9.67 -3.36 -5.35
C LEU A 182 10.57 -2.50 -6.24
N GLY A 183 10.34 -1.18 -6.27
CA GLY A 183 11.15 -0.24 -7.03
C GLY A 183 12.51 0.06 -6.40
N GLU A 184 13.36 0.79 -7.12
CA GLU A 184 14.67 1.24 -6.65
C GLU A 184 14.79 2.77 -6.75
N PRO A 185 14.86 3.51 -5.63
CA PRO A 185 14.69 3.05 -4.25
C PRO A 185 13.25 2.63 -3.94
N PRO A 186 13.04 1.72 -2.98
CA PRO A 186 11.69 1.28 -2.65
C PRO A 186 10.95 2.34 -1.83
N LEU A 187 9.68 2.57 -2.16
CA LEU A 187 8.78 3.44 -1.41
C LEU A 187 7.79 2.60 -0.59
N SER A 188 7.29 3.17 0.50
CA SER A 188 6.38 2.46 1.39
C SER A 188 5.35 3.39 2.04
N ALA A 189 4.25 2.79 2.46
CA ALA A 189 3.26 3.41 3.32
C ALA A 189 2.93 2.49 4.49
N THR A 190 2.31 3.06 5.53
CA THR A 190 1.92 2.34 6.73
C THR A 190 0.47 2.64 7.08
N CYS A 191 -0.28 1.63 7.52
CA CYS A 191 -1.62 1.80 8.09
C CYS A 191 -1.72 1.11 9.45
N LEU A 192 -2.77 1.46 10.21
CA LEU A 192 -3.10 0.83 11.49
C LEU A 192 -4.26 -0.15 11.32
N VAL A 193 -4.20 -1.27 12.03
CA VAL A 193 -5.30 -2.24 12.14
C VAL A 193 -5.59 -2.49 13.61
N SER A 194 -6.77 -2.11 14.07
CA SER A 194 -7.23 -2.42 15.43
C SER A 194 -8.05 -3.71 15.40
N VAL A 195 -7.59 -4.71 16.13
CA VAL A 195 -8.26 -6.01 16.28
C VAL A 195 -8.82 -6.10 17.69
N THR A 196 -10.13 -6.33 17.79
CA THR A 196 -10.83 -6.61 19.06
C THR A 196 -11.04 -8.11 19.19
N VAL A 197 -10.69 -8.69 20.34
CA VAL A 197 -10.92 -10.10 20.63
C VAL A 197 -12.29 -10.25 21.27
N ASP A 198 -13.18 -10.97 20.59
CA ASP A 198 -14.55 -11.19 21.06
C ASP A 198 -14.58 -12.28 22.14
N ASP A 199 -15.25 -11.97 23.24
CA ASP A 199 -15.39 -12.80 24.45
C ASP A 199 -16.19 -14.07 24.20
N VAL A 200 -15.67 -15.17 24.68
CA VAL A 200 -16.36 -16.44 24.80
C VAL A 200 -16.37 -16.80 26.28
N ASN A 201 -17.53 -17.17 26.80
CA ASN A 201 -17.64 -17.59 28.20
C ASN A 201 -16.99 -18.97 28.41
N ASP A 202 -15.66 -19.00 28.44
CA ASP A 202 -14.81 -20.16 28.66
C ASP A 202 -14.27 -20.24 30.11
N ASN A 203 -14.44 -19.17 30.88
CA ASN A 203 -14.09 -19.10 32.27
C ASN A 203 -15.21 -19.67 33.16
N GLU A 204 -14.88 -20.68 33.97
CA GLU A 204 -15.83 -21.25 34.91
C GLU A 204 -15.96 -20.40 36.19
N PRO A 205 -17.17 -20.28 36.77
CA PRO A 205 -17.33 -19.61 38.05
C PRO A 205 -16.56 -20.33 39.15
N VAL A 206 -15.60 -19.64 39.77
CA VAL A 206 -14.82 -20.16 40.90
C VAL A 206 -15.29 -19.55 42.21
N PHE A 207 -15.57 -20.40 43.21
CA PHE A 207 -15.78 -19.95 44.58
C PHE A 207 -14.45 -19.50 45.19
N HIS A 208 -14.45 -18.40 45.96
CA HIS A 208 -13.27 -17.92 46.68
C HIS A 208 -12.66 -18.95 47.64
N ARG A 209 -13.48 -19.92 48.09
CA ARG A 209 -13.05 -21.03 48.96
C ARG A 209 -13.69 -22.33 48.50
N GLN A 210 -12.93 -23.42 48.58
CA GLN A 210 -13.45 -24.77 48.37
C GLN A 210 -14.38 -25.22 49.51
N VAL A 211 -14.20 -24.66 50.71
CA VAL A 211 -15.02 -24.98 51.88
C VAL A 211 -15.31 -23.70 52.67
N TYR A 212 -16.60 -23.46 52.96
CA TYR A 212 -17.05 -22.42 53.86
C TYR A 212 -17.49 -23.07 55.18
N GLY A 213 -16.75 -22.81 56.26
CA GLY A 213 -17.14 -23.24 57.61
C GLY A 213 -17.97 -22.15 58.29
N VAL A 214 -19.22 -22.45 58.63
CA VAL A 214 -20.13 -21.55 59.37
C VAL A 214 -20.78 -22.32 60.51
N ALA A 215 -20.84 -21.72 61.69
CA ALA A 215 -21.58 -22.25 62.84
C ALA A 215 -22.80 -21.35 63.10
N LEU A 216 -23.98 -21.96 63.23
CA LEU A 216 -25.25 -21.29 63.51
C LEU A 216 -25.80 -21.75 64.85
N ALA A 217 -26.32 -20.81 65.63
CA ALA A 217 -27.01 -21.13 66.88
C ALA A 217 -28.36 -21.78 66.60
N GLU A 218 -28.74 -22.75 67.44
CA GLU A 218 -30.13 -23.20 67.51
C GLU A 218 -31.04 -22.01 67.88
N HIS A 219 -32.25 -21.97 67.32
CA HIS A 219 -33.20 -20.84 67.42
C HIS A 219 -32.86 -19.56 66.63
N THR A 220 -31.95 -19.63 65.65
CA THR A 220 -31.75 -18.51 64.70
C THR A 220 -33.09 -18.18 64.00
N PRO A 221 -33.52 -16.90 63.96
CA PRO A 221 -34.82 -16.51 63.42
C PRO A 221 -34.93 -16.73 61.91
N VAL A 222 -36.17 -16.97 61.46
CA VAL A 222 -36.49 -17.14 60.03
C VAL A 222 -36.12 -15.88 59.25
N GLY A 223 -35.44 -16.07 58.11
CA GLY A 223 -34.97 -14.98 57.25
C GLY A 223 -33.55 -14.50 57.54
N HIS A 224 -32.83 -15.12 58.48
CA HIS A 224 -31.43 -14.78 58.76
C HIS A 224 -30.49 -15.29 57.64
N CYS A 225 -29.82 -14.38 56.95
CA CYS A 225 -28.76 -14.70 55.99
C CYS A 225 -27.44 -14.89 56.73
N PHE A 226 -26.77 -16.03 56.52
CA PHE A 226 -25.63 -16.46 57.35
C PHE A 226 -24.35 -16.76 56.57
N LEU A 227 -24.40 -16.73 55.24
CA LEU A 227 -23.24 -16.92 54.38
C LEU A 227 -23.40 -16.07 53.12
N GLN A 228 -22.33 -15.36 52.75
CA GLN A 228 -22.15 -14.70 51.46
C GLN A 228 -20.84 -15.24 50.88
N PHE A 229 -20.85 -15.60 49.61
CA PHE A 229 -19.72 -16.20 48.89
C PHE A 229 -19.55 -15.56 47.52
#